data_AF-A0A9E6WUJ3-F1
#
_entry.id   AF-A0A9E6WUJ3-F1
#
_cell.length_a   1.000
_cell.length_b   1.000
_cell.length_c   1.000
_cell.angle_alpha   90.00
_cell.angle_beta   90.00
_cell.angle_gamma   90.00
#
_symmetry.space_group_name_H-M   'P 1'
#
loop_
_entity.id
_entity.type
_entity.pdbx_description
1 polymer ?
#
loop_
_entity_poly.entity_id
_entity_poly.type
_entity_poly.pdbx_seq_one_letter_code
_entity_poly.pdbx_strand_id
1 'polypeptide(L)'
;MNILDAVDAVSLRKDIPQFRAGDELKIHVRVIEGSKSRLQVFQGIVMRRQGDGVRETFTVRKVSYGVGVERTFPVHTPVIEKIELVKKGDVRRAKLYYLRDLRGKAAKIREKRDGVEGYGDGILSTPAPVAVAAPEAVVEAPVVEAPVVEAPVAEAVVAEVPAPEATAEVASETPAE
;
A
#
# COMPACT_ATOMS: atom_id res chain seq x y z
N MET A 1 -29.26 2.76 0.02
CA MET A 1 -28.62 1.51 0.46
C MET A 1 -28.39 0.67 -0.76
N ASN A 2 -27.13 0.50 -1.12
CA ASN A 2 -26.75 -0.45 -2.16
C ASN A 2 -26.57 -1.83 -1.50
N ILE A 3 -26.85 -2.89 -2.25
CA ILE A 3 -26.80 -4.27 -1.75
C ILE A 3 -25.39 -4.64 -1.21
N LEU A 4 -24.36 -3.96 -1.70
CA LEU A 4 -22.95 -4.24 -1.38
C LEU A 4 -22.39 -3.40 -0.22
N ASP A 5 -23.19 -2.50 0.36
CA ASP A 5 -22.72 -1.58 1.41
C ASP A 5 -22.12 -2.34 2.62
N ALA A 6 -22.66 -3.52 2.94
CA ALA A 6 -22.16 -4.37 4.04
C ALA A 6 -20.74 -4.92 3.80
N VAL A 7 -20.39 -5.20 2.54
CA VAL A 7 -19.05 -5.69 2.17
C VAL A 7 -18.08 -4.52 2.07
N ASP A 8 -18.55 -3.40 1.51
CA ASP A 8 -17.76 -2.19 1.34
C ASP A 8 -17.32 -1.58 2.69
N ALA A 9 -18.15 -1.71 3.73
CA ALA A 9 -17.85 -1.23 5.09
C ALA A 9 -16.53 -1.78 5.67
N VAL A 10 -16.11 -2.99 5.29
CA VAL A 10 -14.87 -3.62 5.79
C VAL A 10 -13.63 -2.96 5.19
N SER A 11 -13.73 -2.46 3.96
CA SER A 11 -12.60 -1.86 3.23
C SER A 11 -12.54 -0.34 3.37
N LEU A 12 -13.55 0.28 3.99
CA LEU A 12 -13.65 1.72 4.18
C LEU A 12 -12.74 2.21 5.30
N ARG A 13 -11.68 2.92 4.89
CA ARG A 13 -10.76 3.64 5.78
C ARG A 13 -11.37 4.93 6.32
N LYS A 14 -11.11 5.23 7.60
CA LYS A 14 -11.63 6.42 8.33
C LYS A 14 -10.57 7.49 8.61
N ASP A 15 -9.31 7.21 8.28
CA ASP A 15 -8.14 8.06 8.54
C ASP A 15 -7.84 9.05 7.40
N ILE A 16 -8.78 9.22 6.47
CA ILE A 16 -8.59 10.08 5.29
C ILE A 16 -9.04 11.50 5.61
N PRO A 17 -8.17 12.52 5.43
CA PRO A 17 -8.58 13.90 5.60
C PRO A 17 -9.56 14.30 4.50
N GLN A 18 -10.48 15.20 4.82
CA GLN A 18 -11.39 15.77 3.84
C GLN A 18 -10.64 16.77 2.95
N PHE A 19 -10.59 16.49 1.65
CA PHE A 19 -10.02 17.39 0.63
C PHE A 19 -10.97 17.55 -0.56
N ARG A 20 -10.69 18.51 -1.44
CA ARG A 20 -11.47 18.80 -2.65
C ARG A 20 -10.56 18.92 -3.86
N ALA A 21 -11.17 18.99 -5.05
CA ALA A 21 -10.45 19.35 -6.26
C ALA A 21 -9.88 20.77 -6.12
N GLY A 22 -8.65 20.97 -6.57
CA GLY A 22 -7.91 22.24 -6.44
C GLY A 22 -6.97 22.30 -5.25
N ASP A 23 -7.11 21.40 -4.28
CA ASP A 23 -6.20 21.33 -3.13
C ASP A 23 -4.84 20.73 -3.52
N GLU A 24 -3.80 21.14 -2.80
CA GLU A 24 -2.47 20.56 -2.89
C GLU A 24 -2.30 19.50 -1.80
N LEU A 25 -2.07 18.25 -2.21
CA LEU A 25 -1.87 17.12 -1.32
C LEU A 25 -0.44 16.62 -1.38
N LYS A 26 0.04 16.14 -0.24
CA LYS A 26 1.27 15.36 -0.11
C LYS A 26 0.90 13.94 0.30
N ILE A 27 1.14 13.00 -0.60
CA ILE A 27 0.71 11.60 -0.49
C ILE A 27 1.95 10.75 -0.28
N HIS A 28 1.94 9.95 0.78
CA HIS A 28 2.99 8.99 1.08
C HIS A 28 2.57 7.63 0.52
N VAL A 29 3.24 7.19 -0.54
CA VAL A 29 2.94 5.96 -1.26
C VAL A 29 4.00 4.93 -0.93
N ARG A 30 3.58 3.75 -0.50
CA ARG A 30 4.47 2.60 -0.34
C ARG A 30 4.78 2.01 -1.70
N VAL A 31 6.06 1.97 -2.06
CA VAL A 31 6.55 1.34 -3.29
C VAL A 31 7.45 0.18 -2.91
N ILE A 32 7.14 -1.00 -3.43
CA ILE A 32 7.91 -2.23 -3.21
C ILE A 32 8.71 -2.48 -4.48
N GLU A 33 10.03 -2.46 -4.36
CA GLU A 33 10.99 -2.73 -5.43
C GLU A 33 11.76 -4.01 -5.06
N GLY A 34 11.27 -5.15 -5.56
CA GLY A 34 11.80 -6.46 -5.20
C GLY A 34 11.61 -6.76 -3.70
N SER A 35 12.72 -6.90 -2.97
CA SER A 35 12.71 -7.17 -1.53
C SER A 35 12.70 -5.92 -0.64
N LYS A 36 12.90 -4.72 -1.20
CA LYS A 36 12.94 -3.48 -0.42
C LYS A 36 11.65 -2.68 -0.59
N SER A 37 11.16 -2.12 0.50
CA SER A 37 10.05 -1.17 0.48
C SER A 37 10.55 0.22 0.84
N ARG A 38 10.00 1.25 0.18
CA ARG A 38 10.26 2.65 0.50
C ARG A 38 8.99 3.48 0.43
N LEU A 39 8.98 4.57 1.18
CA LEU A 39 7.91 5.56 1.17
C LEU A 39 8.24 6.64 0.14
N GLN A 40 7.56 6.63 -1.00
CA GLN A 40 7.71 7.65 -2.02
C GLN A 40 6.66 8.74 -1.81
N VAL A 41 7.12 9.99 -1.74
CA VAL A 41 6.23 11.14 -1.59
C VAL A 41 5.81 11.68 -2.95
N PHE A 42 4.50 11.75 -3.18
CA PHE A 42 3.90 12.40 -4.34
C PHE A 42 3.14 13.65 -3.89
N GLN A 43 3.67 14.82 -4.23
CA GLN A 43 3.06 16.10 -3.92
C GLN A 43 2.53 16.77 -5.19
N GLY A 44 1.26 17.18 -5.19
CA GLY A 44 0.66 17.84 -6.34
C GLY A 44 -0.78 18.28 -6.11
N ILE A 45 -1.39 18.81 -7.17
CA ILE A 45 -2.74 19.37 -7.15
C ILE A 45 -3.77 18.28 -7.48
N VAL A 46 -4.85 18.22 -6.73
CA VAL A 46 -5.99 17.33 -7.01
C VAL A 46 -6.77 17.87 -8.20
N MET A 47 -6.74 17.13 -9.31
CA MET A 47 -7.44 17.47 -10.55
C MET A 47 -8.93 17.12 -10.49
N ARG A 48 -9.24 15.97 -9.89
CA ARG A 48 -10.60 15.45 -9.77
C ARG A 48 -10.67 14.43 -8.65
N ARG A 49 -11.89 14.25 -8.14
CA ARG A 49 -12.32 13.10 -7.34
C ARG A 49 -13.59 12.53 -7.97
N GLN A 50 -13.70 11.21 -8.02
CA GLN A 50 -14.77 10.51 -8.72
C GLN A 50 -15.10 9.20 -8.02
N GLY A 51 -16.33 8.73 -8.20
CA GLY A 51 -16.82 7.53 -7.54
C GLY A 51 -17.33 7.82 -6.15
N ASP A 52 -17.72 6.74 -5.48
CA ASP A 52 -18.25 6.75 -4.13
C ASP A 52 -17.80 5.46 -3.42
N GLY A 53 -17.80 5.48 -2.09
CA GLY A 53 -17.38 4.38 -1.24
C GLY A 53 -15.97 3.85 -1.56
N VAL A 54 -15.82 2.53 -1.58
CA VAL A 54 -14.52 1.86 -1.79
C VAL A 54 -13.91 2.14 -3.17
N ARG A 55 -14.76 2.46 -4.16
CA ARG A 55 -14.35 2.74 -5.54
C ARG A 55 -14.01 4.21 -5.77
N GLU A 56 -14.06 5.04 -4.74
CA GLU A 56 -13.68 6.43 -4.84
C GLU A 56 -12.20 6.56 -5.23
N THR A 57 -11.95 7.35 -6.26
CA THR A 57 -10.61 7.61 -6.79
C THR A 57 -10.40 9.11 -6.95
N PHE A 58 -9.14 9.53 -6.83
CA PHE A 58 -8.72 10.90 -7.08
C PHE A 58 -7.48 10.93 -7.94
N THR A 59 -7.37 11.95 -8.78
CA THR A 59 -6.23 12.14 -9.67
C THR A 59 -5.43 13.36 -9.22
N VAL A 60 -4.13 13.18 -9.02
CA VAL A 60 -3.21 14.25 -8.64
C VAL A 60 -2.24 14.52 -9.78
N ARG A 61 -2.03 15.80 -10.07
CA ARG A 61 -1.11 16.29 -11.09
C ARG A 61 0.06 17.01 -10.43
N LYS A 62 1.27 16.59 -10.78
CA LYS A 62 2.53 17.26 -10.41
C LYS A 62 3.30 17.55 -11.70
N VAL A 63 3.93 18.71 -11.79
CA VAL A 63 4.95 18.96 -12.82
C VAL A 63 6.30 18.57 -12.21
N SER A 64 6.94 17.55 -12.77
CA SER A 64 8.28 17.10 -12.35
C SER A 64 9.21 17.23 -13.53
N TYR A 65 10.34 17.92 -13.36
CA TYR A 65 11.35 18.11 -14.41
C TYR A 65 10.77 18.64 -15.74
N GLY A 66 9.80 19.55 -15.67
CA GLY A 66 9.15 20.14 -16.85
C GLY A 66 8.07 19.27 -17.51
N VAL A 67 7.89 18.02 -17.06
CA VAL A 67 6.86 17.11 -17.57
C VAL A 67 5.70 17.00 -16.58
N GLY A 68 4.47 17.13 -17.07
CA GLY A 68 3.26 16.94 -16.27
C GLY A 68 2.98 15.46 -16.03
N VAL A 69 3.08 15.02 -14.78
CA VAL A 69 2.77 13.66 -14.35
C VAL A 69 1.43 13.66 -13.65
N GLU A 70 0.50 12.83 -14.13
CA GLU A 70 -0.79 12.57 -13.49
C GLU A 70 -0.79 11.16 -12.92
N ARG A 71 -1.17 11.02 -11.64
CA ARG A 71 -1.35 9.72 -11.00
C ARG A 71 -2.73 9.64 -10.36
N THR A 72 -3.44 8.56 -10.65
CA THR A 72 -4.75 8.28 -10.07
C THR A 72 -4.59 7.26 -8.95
N PHE A 73 -5.22 7.55 -7.82
CA PHE A 73 -5.18 6.71 -6.63
C PHE A 73 -6.61 6.40 -6.17
N PRO A 74 -6.88 5.16 -5.75
CA PRO A 74 -8.05 4.87 -4.91
C PRO A 74 -7.88 5.51 -3.54
N VAL A 75 -8.96 6.03 -2.97
CA VAL A 75 -8.93 6.71 -1.66
C VAL A 75 -8.61 5.72 -0.53
N HIS A 76 -9.23 4.53 -0.57
CA HIS A 76 -9.12 3.54 0.51
C HIS A 76 -8.03 2.47 0.27
N THR A 77 -7.08 2.72 -0.63
CA THR A 77 -6.03 1.72 -0.92
C THR A 77 -5.06 1.57 0.26
N PRO A 78 -4.58 0.34 0.58
CA PRO A 78 -3.55 0.13 1.60
C PRO A 78 -2.16 0.61 1.16
N VAL A 79 -1.99 0.92 -0.13
CA VAL A 79 -0.72 1.40 -0.70
C VAL A 79 -0.39 2.82 -0.22
N ILE A 80 -1.40 3.59 0.20
CA ILE A 80 -1.21 4.93 0.76
C ILE A 80 -1.06 4.81 2.27
N GLU A 81 0.04 5.32 2.81
CA GLU A 81 0.27 5.34 4.24
C GLU A 81 -0.36 6.56 4.90
N LYS A 82 -0.13 7.74 4.32
CA LYS A 82 -0.61 9.02 4.86
C LYS A 82 -0.92 10.02 3.75
N ILE A 83 -2.01 10.75 3.93
CA ILE A 83 -2.40 11.90 3.10
C ILE A 83 -2.31 13.15 3.96
N GLU A 84 -1.55 14.13 3.51
CA GLU A 84 -1.42 15.44 4.17
C GLU A 84 -1.95 16.52 3.23
N LEU A 85 -2.81 17.40 3.73
CA LEU A 85 -3.22 18.61 3.02
C LEU A 85 -2.16 19.68 3.22
N VAL A 86 -1.59 20.17 2.12
CA VAL A 86 -0.57 21.23 2.16
C VAL A 86 -1.23 22.60 2.00
N LYS A 87 -2.06 22.76 0.97
CA LYS A 87 -2.73 24.03 0.67
C LYS A 87 -4.14 23.80 0.16
N LYS A 88 -5.04 24.71 0.50
CA LYS A 88 -6.41 24.73 -0.03
C LYS A 88 -6.49 25.58 -1.29
N GLY A 89 -7.07 25.02 -2.34
CA GLY A 89 -7.30 25.73 -3.60
C GLY A 89 -8.67 26.38 -3.65
N ASP A 90 -8.74 27.62 -4.12
CA ASP A 90 -9.98 28.27 -4.52
C ASP A 90 -10.23 28.02 -6.01
N VAL A 91 -11.13 27.08 -6.30
CA VAL A 91 -11.54 26.72 -7.66
C VAL A 91 -13.05 26.57 -7.73
N ARG A 92 -13.62 26.99 -8.87
CA ARG A 92 -15.07 26.91 -9.12
C ARG A 92 -15.49 25.62 -9.82
N ARG A 93 -14.57 24.90 -10.46
CA ARG A 93 -14.86 23.69 -11.24
C ARG A 93 -14.55 22.44 -10.41
N ALA A 94 -15.42 21.43 -10.50
CA ALA A 94 -15.20 20.14 -9.82
C ALA A 94 -14.10 19.28 -10.46
N LYS A 95 -13.85 19.45 -11.77
CA LYS A 95 -12.81 18.74 -12.53
C LYS A 95 -11.92 19.77 -13.25
N LEU A 96 -10.64 19.77 -12.94
CA LEU A 96 -9.68 20.80 -13.36
C LEU A 96 -8.89 20.41 -14.62
N TYR A 97 -9.52 19.77 -15.59
CA TYR A 97 -8.82 19.28 -16.80
C TYR A 97 -8.10 20.37 -17.59
N TYR A 98 -8.55 21.62 -17.48
CA TYR A 98 -7.91 22.77 -18.12
C TYR A 98 -6.45 23.00 -17.66
N LEU A 99 -6.04 22.47 -16.50
CA LEU A 99 -4.64 22.55 -16.03
C LEU A 99 -3.67 21.68 -16.85
N ARG A 100 -4.17 20.90 -17.82
CA ARG A 100 -3.34 20.16 -18.77
C ARG A 100 -2.71 21.07 -19.81
N ASP A 101 -3.47 22.05 -20.28
CA ASP A 101 -3.07 22.97 -21.34
C ASP A 101 -2.30 24.18 -20.79
N LEU A 102 -2.50 24.49 -19.50
CA LEU A 102 -1.83 25.59 -18.83
C LEU A 102 -0.46 25.17 -18.28
N ARG A 103 0.53 26.08 -18.36
CA ARG A 103 1.87 25.92 -17.80
C ARG A 103 2.33 27.17 -17.05
N GLY A 104 3.28 26.99 -16.13
CA GLY A 104 3.90 28.09 -15.39
C GLY A 104 2.89 28.87 -14.55
N LYS A 105 2.93 30.21 -14.65
CA LYS A 105 2.07 31.12 -13.85
C LYS A 105 0.58 30.94 -14.14
N ALA A 106 0.21 30.52 -15.35
CA ALA A 106 -1.19 30.32 -15.73
C ALA A 106 -1.83 29.11 -15.03
N ALA A 107 -1.02 28.11 -14.65
CA ALA A 107 -1.50 26.94 -13.91
C ALA A 107 -1.59 27.17 -12.39
N LYS A 108 -1.25 28.37 -11.90
CA LYS A 108 -1.28 28.69 -10.46
C LYS A 108 -2.72 28.88 -10.00
N ILE A 109 -3.13 28.08 -9.02
CA ILE A 109 -4.43 28.18 -8.35
C ILE A 109 -4.33 29.21 -7.22
N ARG A 110 -5.41 29.96 -6.98
CA ARG A 110 -5.51 30.89 -5.85
C ARG A 110 -5.70 30.11 -4.56
N GLU A 111 -5.08 30.58 -3.49
CA GLU A 111 -5.22 29.94 -2.17
C GLU A 111 -6.51 30.41 -1.50
N LYS A 112 -7.26 29.47 -0.93
CA LYS A 112 -8.46 29.77 -0.15
C LYS A 112 -8.08 30.06 1.31
N ARG A 113 -8.11 31.34 1.70
CA ARG A 113 -7.73 31.81 3.04
C ARG A 113 -8.98 32.08 3.89
N ASP A 114 -9.63 31.01 4.34
CA ASP A 114 -10.83 31.13 5.17
C ASP A 114 -10.52 31.16 6.67
N GLY A 115 -9.24 31.12 7.08
CA GLY A 115 -8.84 31.06 8.49
C GLY A 115 -9.16 29.74 9.22
N VAL A 116 -9.81 28.79 8.53
CA VAL A 116 -10.14 27.46 9.05
C VAL A 116 -9.06 26.46 8.67
N GLU A 117 -8.52 25.72 9.65
CA GLU A 117 -7.70 24.54 9.39
C GLU A 117 -8.60 23.38 8.92
N GLY A 118 -8.52 22.97 7.65
CA GLY A 118 -9.41 21.92 7.09
C GLY A 118 -10.83 22.37 6.70
N TYR A 119 -11.69 21.45 6.24
CA TYR A 119 -12.96 21.80 5.56
C TYR A 119 -14.21 21.90 6.47
N GLY A 120 -14.06 21.98 7.79
CA GLY A 120 -15.14 22.45 8.69
C GLY A 120 -15.88 21.40 9.52
N ASP A 121 -15.51 20.12 9.47
CA ASP A 121 -16.20 19.06 10.24
C ASP A 121 -15.49 18.65 11.55
N GLY A 122 -14.59 19.49 12.10
CA GLY A 122 -13.93 19.24 13.39
C GLY A 122 -12.92 18.08 13.42
N ILE A 123 -12.66 17.42 12.28
CA ILE A 123 -11.60 16.43 12.13
C ILE A 123 -10.41 17.12 11.48
N LEU A 124 -9.33 17.24 12.25
CA LEU A 124 -8.08 17.89 11.84
C LEU A 124 -7.62 17.35 10.48
N SER A 125 -7.14 18.27 9.64
CA SER A 125 -6.55 17.97 8.32
C SER A 125 -5.34 17.02 8.38
N THR A 126 -4.80 16.82 9.58
CA THR A 126 -3.97 15.68 9.93
C THR A 126 -4.76 14.94 11.01
N PRO A 127 -5.32 13.75 10.77
CA PRO A 127 -5.79 12.96 11.89
C PRO A 127 -4.60 12.81 12.84
N ALA A 128 -4.79 13.12 14.12
CA ALA A 128 -3.85 12.70 15.14
C ALA A 128 -3.56 11.22 14.87
N PRO A 129 -2.29 10.79 14.86
CA PRO A 129 -1.99 9.38 14.64
C PRO A 129 -2.80 8.63 15.68
N VAL A 130 -3.81 7.88 15.23
CA VAL A 130 -4.38 6.84 16.06
C VAL A 130 -3.18 5.95 16.30
N ALA A 131 -2.61 6.05 17.50
CA ALA A 131 -1.60 5.15 17.97
C ALA A 131 -2.26 3.78 17.87
N VAL A 132 -2.02 3.11 16.74
CA VAL A 132 -2.08 1.67 16.69
C VAL A 132 -1.02 1.31 17.72
N ALA A 133 -1.50 0.96 18.91
CA ALA A 133 -0.70 0.32 19.92
C ALA A 133 0.18 -0.67 19.18
N ALA A 134 1.49 -0.49 19.31
CA ALA A 134 2.43 -1.51 18.89
C ALA A 134 1.83 -2.84 19.33
N PRO A 135 1.65 -3.84 18.44
CA PRO A 135 1.42 -5.17 18.93
C PRO A 135 2.64 -5.46 19.81
N GLU A 136 2.39 -5.52 21.12
CA GLU A 136 3.38 -5.91 22.11
C GLU A 136 4.05 -7.17 21.58
N ALA A 137 5.37 -7.10 21.55
CA ALA A 137 6.21 -8.23 21.28
C ALA A 137 5.71 -9.41 22.13
N VAL A 138 5.25 -10.46 21.45
CA VAL A 138 5.15 -11.78 22.07
C VAL A 138 6.58 -12.15 22.44
N VAL A 139 6.85 -11.97 23.73
CA VAL A 139 8.02 -12.43 24.44
C VAL A 139 8.25 -13.91 24.13
N GLU A 140 9.37 -14.13 23.45
CA GLU A 140 10.31 -15.23 23.65
C GLU A 140 9.96 -16.10 24.87
N ALA A 141 9.43 -17.29 24.62
CA ALA A 141 9.31 -18.32 25.64
C ALA A 141 10.73 -18.82 25.98
N PRO A 142 11.18 -18.74 27.25
CA PRO A 142 12.45 -19.32 27.64
C PRO A 142 12.33 -20.83 27.68
N VAL A 143 13.27 -21.48 27.00
CA VAL A 143 13.59 -22.91 27.12
C VAL A 143 13.95 -23.17 28.59
N VAL A 144 13.13 -23.97 29.27
CA VAL A 144 13.49 -24.55 30.57
C VAL A 144 13.94 -25.98 30.35
N GLU A 145 15.23 -26.14 30.57
CA GLU A 145 16.04 -27.34 30.69
C GLU A 145 15.38 -28.33 31.68
N ALA A 146 15.05 -29.53 31.19
CA ALA A 146 14.67 -30.65 32.04
C ALA A 146 15.89 -31.58 32.18
N PRO A 147 16.32 -31.94 33.41
CA PRO A 147 17.54 -32.67 33.64
C PRO A 147 17.40 -34.17 33.32
N VAL A 148 18.51 -34.69 32.78
CA VAL A 148 18.80 -36.09 32.52
C VAL A 148 18.66 -36.92 33.79
N VAL A 149 17.90 -38.02 33.73
CA VAL A 149 18.05 -39.16 34.64
C VAL A 149 18.19 -40.42 33.81
N GLU A 150 19.36 -41.02 33.98
CA GLU A 150 19.87 -42.23 33.34
C GLU A 150 19.40 -43.48 34.12
N ALA A 151 18.91 -44.51 33.43
CA ALA A 151 19.01 -45.90 33.85
C ALA A 151 18.79 -46.85 32.66
N PRO A 152 19.44 -48.03 32.63
CA PRO A 152 19.98 -48.58 31.39
C PRO A 152 19.46 -49.98 31.00
N VAL A 153 19.95 -50.44 29.84
CA VAL A 153 20.09 -51.83 29.35
C VAL A 153 18.89 -52.51 28.67
N ALA A 154 18.99 -52.73 27.34
CA ALA A 154 19.13 -54.07 26.75
C ALA A 154 19.29 -54.02 25.21
N GLU A 155 20.27 -54.78 24.73
CA GLU A 155 20.60 -55.06 23.33
C GLU A 155 19.45 -55.69 22.54
N ALA A 156 19.35 -55.34 21.25
CA ALA A 156 19.18 -56.34 20.18
C ALA A 156 19.64 -55.77 18.83
N VAL A 157 20.66 -56.42 18.31
CA VAL A 157 21.34 -56.28 17.01
C VAL A 157 20.36 -56.63 15.87
N VAL A 158 20.58 -56.11 14.64
CA VAL A 158 20.76 -56.90 13.39
C VAL A 158 20.64 -56.01 12.12
N ALA A 159 21.75 -56.03 11.36
CA ALA A 159 21.93 -56.00 9.90
C ALA A 159 21.69 -54.73 9.05
N GLU A 160 22.83 -54.19 8.63
CA GLU A 160 23.17 -53.51 7.38
C GLU A 160 23.18 -54.46 6.17
N VAL A 161 22.61 -54.06 5.02
CA VAL A 161 23.15 -54.27 3.64
C VAL A 161 22.35 -53.45 2.60
N PRO A 162 22.88 -53.17 1.38
CA PRO A 162 22.91 -51.81 0.83
C PRO A 162 22.18 -51.68 -0.52
N ALA A 163 22.24 -50.48 -1.09
CA ALA A 163 21.80 -50.16 -2.45
C ALA A 163 22.47 -51.01 -3.55
N PRO A 164 21.82 -51.15 -4.71
CA PRO A 164 22.57 -51.26 -5.96
C PRO A 164 22.15 -50.22 -7.01
N GLU A 165 23.15 -49.51 -7.53
CA GLU A 165 23.15 -49.00 -8.91
C GLU A 165 23.19 -50.18 -9.89
N ALA A 166 22.42 -50.09 -10.97
CA ALA A 166 22.59 -50.93 -12.15
C ALA A 166 22.34 -50.09 -13.43
N THR A 167 23.43 -49.73 -14.08
CA THR A 167 23.53 -49.33 -15.49
C THR A 167 23.60 -50.57 -16.40
N ALA A 168 23.33 -50.33 -17.69
CA ALA A 168 23.52 -51.21 -18.89
C ALA A 168 22.30 -52.07 -19.27
N GLU A 169 21.91 -52.28 -20.53
CA GLU A 169 22.30 -51.77 -21.86
C GLU A 169 21.34 -52.42 -22.90
N VAL A 170 20.92 -51.65 -23.90
CA VAL A 170 20.58 -51.97 -25.32
C VAL A 170 19.71 -53.21 -25.66
N ALA A 171 18.59 -52.96 -26.34
CA ALA A 171 18.27 -53.58 -27.64
C ALA A 171 17.02 -52.94 -28.26
N SER A 172 17.19 -52.21 -29.38
CA SER A 172 16.12 -51.96 -30.34
C SER A 172 16.71 -52.06 -31.76
N GLU A 173 16.66 -53.27 -32.33
CA GLU A 173 16.48 -53.44 -33.78
C GLU A 173 15.10 -52.86 -34.13
N THR A 174 14.85 -52.22 -35.27
CA THR A 174 14.87 -52.81 -36.63
C THR A 174 14.66 -51.64 -37.65
N PRO A 175 14.56 -51.85 -38.99
CA PRO A 175 15.59 -51.48 -39.96
C PRO A 175 15.09 -50.52 -41.07
N ALA A 176 15.92 -50.38 -42.11
CA ALA A 176 15.63 -50.04 -43.51
C ALA A 176 15.87 -48.59 -43.97
N GLU A 177 16.54 -48.48 -45.13
CA GLU A 177 16.82 -47.23 -45.83
C GLU A 177 18.27 -47.05 -46.28
#